data_AF-A0A2X3K743-F1
#
_entry.id   AF-A0A2X3K743-F1
#
_cell.length_a   1.000
_cell.length_b   1.000
_cell.length_c   1.000
_cell.angle_alpha   90.00
_cell.angle_beta   90.00
_cell.angle_gamma   90.00
#
_symmetry.space_group_name_H-M   'P 1'
#
loop_
_entity.id
_entity.type
_entity.pdbx_description
1 polymer ?
#
loop_
_entity_poly.entity_id
_entity_poly.type
_entity_poly.pdbx_seq_one_letter_code
_entity_poly.pdbx_strand_id
1 'polypeptide(L)'
;MRKQTKRAAVGLVALVAVAMVTFAVFAQTDSGTAVSESKGLLARVAANLGVSVDELVAAFTTTRLEMIDEALAAGEITAEQAQAMKERIEARQALRDVLAAAIEDGTITRDQLALLRGQPDRGPWKMRDRRMDRDCR
;
A
#
# COMPACT_ATOMS: atom_id res chain seq x y z
N MET A 1 16.56 69.29 -5.44
CA MET A 1 16.23 69.39 -4.00
C MET A 1 14.96 68.57 -3.70
N ARG A 2 14.91 67.92 -2.52
CA ARG A 2 13.81 67.13 -1.87
C ARG A 2 13.70 65.65 -2.31
N LYS A 3 14.39 64.71 -1.64
CA LYS A 3 14.02 63.90 -0.43
C LYS A 3 12.84 62.94 -0.68
N GLN A 4 13.01 61.65 -0.32
CA GLN A 4 12.09 60.64 0.27
C GLN A 4 12.59 59.22 -0.13
N THR A 5 13.54 58.58 0.60
CA THR A 5 13.42 57.72 1.79
C THR A 5 12.76 56.34 1.60
N LYS A 6 13.48 55.31 2.11
CA LYS A 6 13.04 54.00 2.69
C LYS A 6 13.33 52.73 1.87
N ARG A 7 14.45 52.09 2.25
CA ARG A 7 14.66 50.66 2.52
C ARG A 7 13.91 49.62 1.67
N ALA A 8 14.64 48.96 0.77
CA ALA A 8 14.56 47.52 0.53
C ALA A 8 15.87 47.08 -0.13
N ALA A 9 16.84 46.74 0.71
CA ALA A 9 18.16 46.30 0.30
C ALA A 9 18.16 44.77 0.19
N VAL A 10 18.59 44.28 -0.99
CA VAL A 10 19.44 43.10 -1.18
C VAL A 10 18.77 41.74 -0.97
N GLY A 11 18.83 40.79 -1.88
CA GLY A 11 19.58 40.75 -3.13
C GLY A 11 19.35 39.40 -3.79
N LEU A 12 18.95 39.48 -5.06
CA LEU A 12 19.12 38.43 -6.05
C LEU A 12 20.62 38.12 -6.19
N VAL A 13 20.95 36.90 -6.63
CA VAL A 13 22.27 36.40 -7.09
C VAL A 13 23.08 35.58 -6.08
N ALA A 14 22.93 34.25 -6.17
CA ALA A 14 24.07 33.36 -6.40
C ALA A 14 23.55 32.05 -7.02
N LEU A 15 23.70 31.93 -8.33
CA LEU A 15 23.32 30.79 -9.15
C LEU A 15 24.63 30.12 -9.63
N VAL A 16 24.67 28.78 -9.65
CA VAL A 16 25.56 27.87 -10.42
C VAL A 16 26.92 27.53 -9.75
N ALA A 17 27.42 26.28 -9.59
CA ALA A 17 27.18 24.97 -10.20
C ALA A 17 27.69 23.78 -9.34
N VAL A 18 26.86 22.73 -9.25
CA VAL A 18 27.13 21.28 -9.45
C VAL A 18 28.31 20.58 -8.73
N ALA A 19 27.95 19.75 -7.74
CA ALA A 19 28.45 18.38 -7.63
C ALA A 19 27.25 17.44 -7.42
N MET A 20 27.07 16.51 -8.34
CA MET A 20 25.98 15.53 -8.39
C MET A 20 26.07 14.52 -7.23
N VAL A 21 24.93 14.16 -6.63
CA VAL A 21 24.38 12.79 -6.71
C VAL A 21 22.87 12.89 -6.56
N THR A 22 22.19 12.33 -7.55
CA THR A 22 20.76 12.09 -7.69
C THR A 22 20.10 11.58 -6.40
N PHE A 23 19.11 12.31 -5.87
CA PHE A 23 18.09 11.73 -4.99
C PHE A 23 16.75 11.64 -5.72
N ALA A 24 16.75 10.98 -6.89
CA ALA A 24 15.52 10.48 -7.47
C ALA A 24 15.18 9.15 -6.77
N VAL A 25 14.70 9.22 -5.53
CA VAL A 25 14.06 8.08 -4.87
C VAL A 25 12.56 8.40 -4.70
N PHE A 26 11.91 8.69 -5.82
CA PHE A 26 10.54 8.24 -6.01
C PHE A 26 10.62 6.94 -6.81
N ALA A 27 11.23 5.92 -6.18
CA ALA A 27 10.96 4.57 -6.60
C ALA A 27 9.46 4.40 -6.43
N GLN A 28 8.78 4.24 -7.56
CA GLN A 28 7.48 3.60 -7.64
C GLN A 28 7.66 2.26 -6.92
N THR A 29 7.43 2.26 -5.61
CA THR A 29 7.22 1.03 -4.89
C THR A 29 5.88 0.59 -5.41
N ASP A 30 5.90 -0.34 -6.37
CA ASP A 30 4.74 -1.05 -6.83
C ASP A 30 3.96 -1.47 -5.58
N SER A 31 2.90 -0.75 -5.23
CA SER A 31 2.12 -0.99 -4.01
C SER A 31 1.53 -2.42 -3.99
N GLY A 32 1.54 -3.10 -5.14
CA GLY A 32 1.18 -4.51 -5.29
C GLY A 32 2.20 -5.50 -4.69
N THR A 33 3.51 -5.21 -4.70
CA THR A 33 4.52 -6.12 -4.11
C THR A 33 4.53 -6.04 -2.60
N ALA A 34 4.40 -4.84 -2.02
CA ALA A 34 4.37 -4.65 -0.56
C ALA A 34 3.18 -5.38 0.11
N VAL A 35 1.99 -5.36 -0.50
CA VAL A 35 0.80 -6.07 0.03
C VAL A 35 0.93 -7.58 -0.13
N SER A 36 1.55 -8.06 -1.22
CA SER A 36 1.78 -9.49 -1.46
C SER A 36 2.82 -10.08 -0.50
N GLU A 37 3.91 -9.34 -0.27
CA GLU A 37 4.95 -9.68 0.73
C GLU A 37 4.37 -9.74 2.14
N SER A 38 3.53 -8.75 2.51
CA SER A 38 2.88 -8.69 3.82
C SER A 38 1.95 -9.89 4.08
N LYS A 39 1.20 -10.34 3.07
CA LYS A 39 0.39 -11.56 3.15
C LYS A 39 1.26 -12.81 3.33
N GLY A 40 2.39 -12.89 2.63
CA GLY A 40 3.35 -13.98 2.78
C GLY A 40 3.96 -14.06 4.17
N LEU A 41 4.28 -12.91 4.78
CA LEU A 41 4.75 -12.85 6.16
C LEU A 41 3.68 -13.33 7.14
N LEU A 42 2.44 -12.80 7.05
CA LEU A 42 1.35 -13.19 7.94
C LEU A 42 1.05 -14.69 7.86
N ALA A 43 1.06 -15.27 6.65
CA ALA A 43 0.88 -16.71 6.47
C ALA A 43 1.97 -17.53 7.17
N ARG A 44 3.24 -17.11 7.10
CA ARG A 44 4.36 -17.79 7.77
C ARG A 44 4.27 -17.66 9.29
N VAL A 45 3.91 -16.48 9.79
CA VAL A 45 3.71 -16.25 11.23
C VAL A 45 2.57 -17.12 11.74
N ALA A 46 1.42 -17.10 11.07
CA ALA A 46 0.26 -17.92 11.43
C ALA A 46 0.62 -19.41 11.45
N ALA A 47 1.31 -19.90 10.41
CA ALA A 47 1.78 -21.28 10.35
C ALA A 47 2.74 -21.65 11.50
N ASN A 48 3.68 -20.77 11.84
CA ASN A 48 4.61 -20.99 12.94
C ASN A 48 3.92 -20.99 14.31
N LEU A 49 2.86 -20.19 14.46
CA LEU A 49 2.03 -20.14 15.67
C LEU A 49 0.97 -21.26 15.72
N GLY A 50 0.81 -22.02 14.63
CA GLY A 50 -0.21 -23.06 14.53
C GLY A 50 -1.65 -22.53 14.44
N VAL A 51 -1.84 -21.28 14.00
CA VAL A 51 -3.15 -20.63 13.85
C VAL A 51 -3.43 -20.34 12.37
N SER A 52 -4.70 -20.10 12.04
CA SER A 52 -5.07 -19.61 10.72
C SER A 52 -4.69 -18.13 10.55
N VAL A 53 -4.54 -17.70 9.29
CA VAL A 53 -4.28 -16.28 8.97
C VAL A 53 -5.43 -15.40 9.43
N ASP A 54 -6.67 -15.88 9.34
CA ASP A 54 -7.85 -15.14 9.76
C ASP A 54 -7.91 -14.97 11.27
N GLU A 55 -7.57 -16.02 12.05
CA GLU A 55 -7.42 -15.91 13.50
C GLU A 55 -6.33 -14.93 13.91
N LEU A 56 -5.17 -14.97 13.22
CA LEU A 56 -4.09 -14.02 13.48
C LEU A 56 -4.53 -12.58 13.20
N VAL A 57 -5.21 -12.35 12.08
CA VAL A 57 -5.74 -11.03 11.72
C VAL A 57 -6.80 -10.58 12.72
N ALA A 58 -7.69 -11.47 13.15
CA ALA A 58 -8.70 -11.17 14.15
C ALA A 58 -8.05 -10.76 15.48
N ALA A 59 -7.01 -11.46 15.92
CA ALA A 59 -6.26 -11.10 17.12
C ALA A 59 -5.65 -9.69 17.01
N PHE A 60 -5.02 -9.36 15.89
CA PHE A 60 -4.52 -8.00 15.64
C PHE A 60 -5.62 -6.94 15.67
N THR A 61 -6.80 -7.25 15.11
CA THR A 61 -7.95 -6.35 15.15
C THR A 61 -8.41 -6.12 16.58
N THR A 62 -8.57 -7.18 17.38
CA THR A 62 -8.93 -7.08 18.79
C THR A 62 -7.94 -6.23 19.57
N THR A 63 -6.64 -6.48 19.45
CA THR A 63 -5.60 -5.68 20.11
C THR A 63 -5.67 -4.20 19.71
N ARG A 64 -6.02 -3.89 18.46
CA ARG A 64 -6.20 -2.49 18.03
C ARG A 64 -7.39 -1.82 18.68
N LEU A 65 -8.49 -2.56 18.89
CA LEU A 65 -9.67 -2.03 19.59
C LEU A 65 -9.34 -1.79 21.07
N GLU A 66 -8.64 -2.72 21.71
CA GLU A 66 -8.17 -2.59 23.09
C GLU A 66 -7.26 -1.36 23.27
N MET A 67 -6.28 -1.15 22.37
CA MET A 67 -5.43 0.05 22.42
C MET A 67 -6.22 1.36 22.27
N ILE A 68 -7.32 1.36 21.51
CA ILE A 68 -8.20 2.53 21.41
C ILE A 68 -8.93 2.75 22.74
N ASP A 69 -9.40 1.68 23.39
CA ASP A 69 -10.06 1.77 24.70
C ASP A 69 -9.09 2.23 25.80
N GLU A 70 -7.85 1.75 25.78
CA GLU A 70 -6.79 2.21 26.66
C GLU A 70 -6.50 3.71 26.46
N ALA A 71 -6.36 4.17 25.21
CA ALA A 71 -6.13 5.58 24.90
C ALA A 71 -7.32 6.47 25.32
N LEU A 72 -8.56 5.96 25.20
CA LEU A 72 -9.75 6.66 25.67
C LEU A 72 -9.77 6.76 27.20
N ALA A 73 -9.46 5.66 27.90
CA ALA A 73 -9.39 5.63 29.36
C ALA A 73 -8.26 6.51 29.90
N ALA A 74 -7.13 6.59 29.19
CA ALA A 74 -6.02 7.49 29.48
C ALA A 74 -6.34 8.97 29.18
N GLY A 75 -7.44 9.26 28.48
CA GLY A 75 -7.83 10.61 28.09
C GLY A 75 -6.95 11.21 26.98
N GLU A 76 -6.19 10.38 26.26
CA GLU A 76 -5.37 10.82 25.13
C GLU A 76 -6.20 11.12 23.88
N ILE A 77 -7.41 10.52 23.81
CA ILE A 77 -8.39 10.71 22.74
C ILE A 77 -9.78 10.96 23.32
N THR A 78 -10.65 11.60 22.54
CA THR A 78 -12.07 11.80 22.93
C THR A 78 -12.92 10.57 22.58
N ALA A 79 -14.11 10.47 23.18
CA ALA A 79 -15.05 9.40 22.90
C ALA A 79 -15.47 9.35 21.43
N GLU A 80 -15.65 10.52 20.81
CA GLU A 80 -16.00 10.64 19.38
C GLU A 80 -14.87 10.14 18.49
N GLN A 81 -13.61 10.43 18.86
CA GLN A 81 -12.43 9.95 18.14
C GLN A 81 -12.27 8.44 18.27
N ALA A 82 -12.44 7.90 19.47
CA ALA A 82 -12.40 6.46 19.73
C ALA A 82 -13.46 5.74 18.88
N GLN A 83 -14.70 6.22 18.91
CA GLN A 83 -15.80 5.65 18.16
C GLN A 83 -15.53 5.69 16.64
N ALA A 84 -15.10 6.83 16.10
CA ALA A 84 -14.77 6.94 14.68
C ALA A 84 -13.62 6.00 14.25
N MET A 85 -12.66 5.72 15.13
CA MET A 85 -11.58 4.77 14.86
C MET A 85 -12.07 3.32 14.87
N LYS A 86 -12.93 2.96 15.83
CA LYS A 86 -13.55 1.63 15.91
C LYS A 86 -14.40 1.33 14.68
N GLU A 87 -15.27 2.26 14.29
CA GLU A 87 -16.12 2.14 13.10
C GLU A 87 -15.30 1.92 11.82
N ARG A 88 -14.16 2.60 11.67
CA ARG A 88 -13.25 2.41 10.52
C ARG A 88 -12.57 1.05 10.50
N ILE A 89 -12.36 0.43 11.67
CA ILE A 89 -11.79 -0.91 11.77
C ILE A 89 -12.86 -1.93 11.38
N GLU A 90 -14.05 -1.82 11.98
CA GLU A 90 -15.19 -2.69 11.70
C GLU A 90 -15.62 -2.63 10.24
N ALA A 91 -15.72 -1.43 9.65
CA ALA A 91 -16.06 -1.27 8.23
C ALA A 91 -15.07 -1.97 7.30
N ARG A 92 -13.77 -1.94 7.62
CA ARG A 92 -12.74 -2.66 6.85
C ARG A 92 -12.86 -4.17 6.99
N GLN A 93 -13.23 -4.65 8.17
CA GLN A 93 -13.46 -6.06 8.42
C GLN A 93 -14.69 -6.55 7.65
N ALA A 94 -15.81 -5.84 7.77
CA ALA A 94 -17.03 -6.14 7.02
C ALA A 94 -16.80 -6.16 5.49
N LEU A 95 -16.03 -5.20 4.95
CA LEU A 95 -15.67 -5.21 3.53
C LEU A 95 -14.83 -6.44 3.15
N ARG A 96 -13.93 -6.88 4.02
CA ARG A 96 -13.09 -8.06 3.80
C ARG A 96 -13.93 -9.32 3.74
N ASP A 97 -14.92 -9.43 4.62
CA ASP A 97 -15.84 -10.57 4.69
C ASP A 97 -16.73 -10.62 3.46
N VAL A 98 -17.26 -9.47 3.01
CA VAL A 98 -18.02 -9.35 1.76
C VAL A 98 -17.15 -9.75 0.56
N LEU A 99 -15.89 -9.32 0.51
CA LEU A 99 -14.97 -9.68 -0.57
C LEU A 99 -14.65 -11.19 -0.54
N ALA A 100 -14.47 -11.78 0.63
CA ALA A 100 -14.23 -13.21 0.77
C ALA A 100 -15.43 -14.02 0.26
N ALA A 101 -16.65 -13.65 0.64
CA ALA A 101 -17.88 -14.27 0.15
C ALA A 101 -18.03 -14.13 -1.37
N ALA A 102 -17.76 -12.94 -1.94
CA ALA A 102 -17.84 -12.72 -3.39
C ALA A 102 -16.82 -13.55 -4.20
N ILE A 103 -15.68 -13.90 -3.61
CA ILE A 103 -14.69 -14.80 -4.20
C ILE A 103 -15.19 -16.26 -4.14
N GLU A 104 -15.83 -16.65 -3.03
CA GLU A 104 -16.41 -17.99 -2.85
C GLU A 104 -17.59 -18.23 -3.80
N ASP A 105 -18.48 -17.24 -3.94
CA ASP A 105 -19.61 -17.25 -4.87
C ASP A 105 -19.18 -17.22 -6.35
N GLY A 106 -17.87 -17.08 -6.63
CA GLY A 106 -17.33 -16.99 -7.99
C GLY A 106 -17.72 -15.74 -8.76
N THR A 107 -18.36 -14.76 -8.08
CA THR A 107 -18.79 -13.49 -8.67
C THR A 107 -17.60 -12.62 -9.06
N ILE A 108 -16.48 -12.75 -8.35
CA ILE A 108 -15.18 -12.19 -8.71
C ILE A 108 -14.25 -13.35 -9.07
N THR A 109 -14.09 -13.62 -10.37
CA THR A 109 -13.12 -14.63 -10.80
C THR A 109 -11.69 -14.18 -10.47
N ARG A 110 -10.82 -15.13 -10.04
CA ARG A 110 -9.39 -14.84 -9.77
C ARG A 110 -8.72 -14.14 -10.95
N ASP A 111 -9.14 -14.48 -12.16
CA ASP A 111 -8.62 -13.95 -13.42
C ASP A 111 -9.04 -12.48 -13.65
N GLN A 112 -10.29 -12.12 -13.32
CA GLN A 112 -10.74 -10.72 -13.36
C GLN A 112 -10.07 -9.86 -12.28
N LEU A 113 -9.75 -10.45 -11.11
CA LEU A 113 -9.01 -9.76 -10.05
C LEU A 113 -7.55 -9.47 -10.44
N ALA A 114 -6.97 -10.25 -11.36
CA ALA A 114 -5.65 -9.98 -11.93
C ALA A 114 -5.67 -8.80 -12.91
N LEU A 115 -6.75 -8.67 -13.70
CA LEU A 115 -6.98 -7.52 -14.58
C LEU A 115 -7.17 -6.22 -13.80
N LEU A 116 -7.94 -6.24 -12.69
CA LEU A 116 -8.12 -5.07 -11.82
C LEU A 116 -6.81 -4.63 -11.13
N ARG A 117 -5.91 -5.59 -10.84
CA ARG A 117 -4.59 -5.35 -10.26
C ARG A 117 -3.51 -4.93 -11.25
N GLY A 118 -3.81 -4.87 -12.56
CA GLY A 118 -2.82 -4.50 -13.58
C GLY A 118 -1.74 -5.55 -13.82
N GLN A 119 -1.97 -6.82 -13.46
CA GLN A 119 -1.11 -7.93 -13.85
C GLN A 119 -1.73 -8.65 -15.06
N PRO A 120 -1.35 -8.31 -16.31
CA PRO A 120 -1.73 -9.13 -17.43
C PRO A 120 -1.07 -10.50 -17.27
N ASP A 121 -1.87 -11.54 -17.39
CA ASP A 121 -1.40 -12.92 -17.51
C ASP A 121 -0.31 -12.97 -18.59
N ARG A 122 0.94 -13.16 -18.14
CA ARG A 122 2.01 -13.58 -19.02
C ARG A 122 1.97 -15.09 -19.05
N GLY A 123 1.06 -15.61 -19.87
CA GLY A 123 1.01 -17.02 -20.22
C GLY A 123 2.39 -17.55 -20.60
N PRO A 124 2.61 -18.88 -20.55
CA PRO A 124 3.91 -19.50 -20.67
C PRO A 124 4.56 -19.04 -21.98
N TRP A 125 5.59 -18.21 -21.82
CA TRP A 125 6.51 -17.66 -22.82
C TRP A 125 6.49 -18.37 -24.18
N LYS A 126 5.48 -18.11 -25.01
CA LYS A 126 5.60 -18.28 -26.46
C LYS A 126 6.37 -17.05 -26.94
N MET A 127 7.68 -17.08 -26.73
CA MET A 127 8.57 -16.32 -27.60
C MET A 127 8.14 -16.65 -29.01
N ARG A 128 7.77 -15.60 -29.75
CA ARG A 128 7.66 -15.66 -31.19
C ARG A 128 9.00 -16.18 -31.70
N ASP A 129 9.03 -17.43 -32.16
CA ASP A 129 10.03 -17.91 -33.09
C ASP A 129 9.89 -17.11 -34.39
N ARG A 130 10.41 -15.88 -34.37
CA ARG A 130 10.72 -15.11 -35.56
C ARG A 130 12.23 -15.15 -35.69
N ARG A 131 12.72 -16.26 -36.27
CA ARG A 131 13.94 -16.39 -37.09
C ARG A 131 14.50 -17.82 -36.97
N MET A 132 13.85 -18.80 -37.62
CA MET A 132 14.51 -20.07 -37.92
C MET A 132 13.88 -20.82 -39.13
N ASP A 133 13.34 -20.10 -40.12
CA ASP A 133 12.91 -20.66 -41.43
C ASP A 133 13.94 -20.36 -42.54
N ARG A 134 15.22 -20.60 -42.24
CA ARG A 134 16.28 -20.66 -43.26
C ARG A 134 17.29 -21.70 -42.81
N ASP A 135 16.93 -22.96 -43.04
CA ASP A 135 17.81 -24.07 -43.42
C ASP A 135 17.10 -25.39 -43.11
N CYS A 136 16.40 -25.94 -44.10
CA CYS A 136 16.44 -27.36 -44.49
C CYS A 136 15.40 -27.68 -45.57
N ARG A 137 15.91 -27.71 -46.81
CA ARG A 137 15.43 -28.44 -48.00
C ARG A 137 14.23 -27.92 -48.77
#